data_AF-A0A2A6CYJ6-F1
#
_entry.id   AF-A0A2A6CYJ6-F1
#
_cell.length_a   1.000
_cell.length_b   1.000
_cell.length_c   1.000
_cell.angle_alpha   90.00
_cell.angle_beta   90.00
_cell.angle_gamma   90.00
#
_symmetry.space_group_name_H-M   'P 1'
#
loop_
_entity.id
_entity.type
_entity.pdbx_description
1 polymer ?
#
loop_
_entity_poly.entity_id
_entity_poly.type
_entity_poly.pdbx_seq_one_letter_code
_entity_poly.pdbx_strand_id
1 'polypeptide(L)'
;MSGSPPSPTKPRMDFIESWRKKARDNLTNIDLAYRAEEMKTARENTFKFDNSIASDPERRYFYGLSQSIELTCETLIARFRAEEQERKRRAQKAQVAQAAEAQAQAWAAAQARAQAGAGAPQAGAAPLFAEVKAEPVDDAMVKMEDIDEDAYDNTPISNEQFLDFGMGTPNTSQDVINLSDDDSDGIPVPIRRPRGLSVKTLNCPRCTATNMNISAFVKHLTDLHRTTPVKEKVAFLCGCSFTGTNYTEVRRHALNCHNTITVIPRGPMQ
;
A
#
# COMPACT_ATOMS: atom_id res chain seq x y z
N MET A 1 21.87 -35.10 48.96
CA MET A 1 21.99 -33.93 48.08
C MET A 1 20.66 -33.75 47.35
N SER A 2 19.79 -32.87 47.86
CA SER A 2 18.48 -32.57 47.29
C SER A 2 18.60 -31.39 46.33
N GLY A 3 18.73 -31.66 45.03
CA GLY A 3 18.74 -30.63 44.00
C GLY A 3 17.32 -30.24 43.63
N SER A 4 16.95 -28.98 43.89
CA SER A 4 15.70 -28.42 43.39
C SER A 4 15.72 -28.35 41.86
N PRO A 5 14.63 -28.77 41.18
CA PRO A 5 14.56 -28.68 39.73
C PRO A 5 14.61 -27.22 39.27
N PRO A 6 15.29 -26.92 38.16
CA PRO A 6 15.37 -25.56 37.63
C PRO A 6 13.97 -25.06 37.27
N SER A 7 13.62 -23.89 37.81
CA SER A 7 12.37 -23.19 37.50
C SER A 7 12.24 -23.00 35.99
N PRO A 8 11.06 -23.28 35.39
CA PRO A 8 10.83 -23.01 33.98
C PRO A 8 11.06 -21.52 33.74
N THR A 9 12.04 -21.25 32.88
CA THR A 9 12.53 -19.92 32.60
C THR A 9 11.40 -19.11 31.92
N LYS A 10 11.38 -17.79 32.17
CA LYS A 10 10.45 -16.81 31.60
C LYS A 10 10.72 -16.32 30.14
N PRO A 11 11.67 -16.82 29.32
CA PRO A 11 12.10 -16.11 28.10
C PRO A 11 11.11 -16.21 26.93
N ARG A 12 10.00 -16.96 27.06
CA ARG A 12 9.03 -17.14 25.97
C ARG A 12 8.08 -15.94 25.81
N MET A 13 7.80 -15.19 26.88
CA MET A 13 6.88 -14.03 26.81
C MET A 13 7.56 -12.79 26.23
N ASP A 14 8.82 -12.52 26.63
CA ASP A 14 9.58 -11.36 26.12
C ASP A 14 9.82 -11.44 24.61
N PHE A 15 9.98 -12.67 24.07
CA PHE A 15 10.08 -12.90 22.63
C PHE A 15 8.78 -12.55 21.90
N ILE A 16 7.63 -12.98 22.43
CA ILE A 16 6.31 -12.68 21.85
C ILE A 16 6.02 -11.18 21.92
N GLU A 17 6.35 -10.51 23.02
CA GLU A 17 6.16 -9.05 23.15
C GLU A 17 7.10 -8.26 22.23
N SER A 18 8.36 -8.69 22.10
CA SER A 18 9.33 -8.10 21.16
C SER A 18 8.89 -8.27 19.71
N TRP A 19 8.36 -9.45 19.35
CA TRP A 19 7.78 -9.69 18.04
C TRP A 19 6.52 -8.87 17.79
N ARG A 20 5.60 -8.78 18.77
CA ARG A 20 4.41 -7.92 18.70
C ARG A 20 4.76 -6.45 18.58
N LYS A 21 5.83 -6.00 19.22
CA LYS A 21 6.34 -4.63 19.10
C LYS A 21 6.93 -4.39 17.71
N LYS A 22 7.81 -5.28 17.24
CA LYS A 22 8.36 -5.20 15.87
C LYS A 22 7.31 -5.30 14.77
N ALA A 23 6.27 -6.13 14.96
CA ALA A 23 5.16 -6.25 14.04
C ALA A 23 4.28 -5.00 14.04
N ARG A 24 4.02 -4.39 15.21
CA ARG A 24 3.35 -3.08 15.30
C ARG A 24 4.14 -1.97 14.62
N ASP A 25 5.46 -1.98 14.77
CA ASP A 25 6.30 -0.88 14.32
C ASP A 25 6.68 -0.99 12.83
N ASN A 26 6.66 -2.20 12.23
CA ASN A 26 7.16 -2.42 10.85
C ASN A 26 6.15 -3.08 9.90
N LEU A 27 5.02 -3.61 10.36
CA LEU A 27 4.02 -4.15 9.44
C LEU A 27 3.02 -3.04 9.15
N THR A 28 3.29 -2.26 8.10
CA THR A 28 2.32 -1.27 7.65
C THR A 28 1.13 -1.97 7.01
N ASN A 29 -0.03 -1.31 6.99
CA ASN A 29 -1.20 -1.76 6.22
C ASN A 29 -0.85 -2.06 4.75
N ILE A 30 0.15 -1.34 4.21
CA ILE A 30 0.66 -1.51 2.86
C ILE A 30 1.39 -2.85 2.71
N ASP A 31 2.23 -3.21 3.70
CA ASP A 31 2.97 -4.48 3.69
C ASP A 31 2.02 -5.68 3.79
N LEU A 32 1.01 -5.60 4.65
CA LEU A 32 0.03 -6.67 4.82
C LEU A 32 -0.81 -6.87 3.55
N ALA A 33 -1.25 -5.78 2.91
CA ALA A 33 -1.98 -5.84 1.64
C ALA A 33 -1.12 -6.42 0.52
N TYR A 34 0.14 -6.01 0.43
CA TYR A 34 1.08 -6.56 -0.54
C TYR A 34 1.28 -8.07 -0.36
N ARG A 35 1.45 -8.53 0.90
CA ARG A 35 1.63 -9.96 1.19
C ARG A 35 0.39 -10.79 0.93
N ALA A 36 -0.80 -10.27 1.22
CA ALA A 36 -2.05 -10.94 0.89
C ALA A 36 -2.18 -11.16 -0.63
N GLU A 37 -1.88 -10.13 -1.43
CA GLU A 37 -1.92 -10.21 -2.90
C GLU A 37 -0.85 -11.16 -3.47
N GLU A 38 0.35 -11.16 -2.88
CA GLU A 38 1.43 -12.07 -3.26
C GLU A 38 1.04 -13.54 -2.98
N MET A 39 0.44 -13.82 -1.82
CA MET A 39 -0.07 -15.15 -1.48
C MET A 39 -1.17 -15.60 -2.45
N LYS A 40 -2.14 -14.72 -2.71
CA LYS A 40 -3.22 -14.99 -3.66
C LYS A 40 -2.70 -15.30 -5.06
N THR A 41 -1.77 -14.48 -5.56
CA THR A 41 -1.14 -14.69 -6.88
C THR A 41 -0.38 -16.01 -6.92
N ALA A 42 0.37 -16.33 -5.87
CA ALA A 42 1.09 -17.59 -5.78
C ALA A 42 0.11 -18.78 -5.80
N ARG A 43 -0.95 -18.73 -4.98
CA ARG A 43 -2.00 -19.75 -4.92
C ARG A 43 -2.67 -19.96 -6.28
N GLU A 44 -3.10 -18.89 -6.94
CA GLU A 44 -3.74 -18.96 -8.26
C GLU A 44 -2.81 -19.54 -9.33
N ASN A 45 -1.53 -19.20 -9.28
CA ASN A 45 -0.54 -19.76 -10.20
C ASN A 45 -0.32 -21.25 -9.93
N THR A 46 -0.12 -21.67 -8.67
CA THR A 46 0.05 -23.08 -8.35
C THR A 46 -1.20 -23.88 -8.71
N PHE A 47 -2.40 -23.34 -8.41
CA PHE A 47 -3.67 -23.99 -8.73
C PHE A 47 -3.83 -24.27 -10.22
N LYS A 48 -3.43 -23.32 -11.09
CA LYS A 48 -3.53 -23.48 -12.56
C LYS A 48 -2.69 -24.63 -13.11
N PHE A 49 -1.60 -24.99 -12.45
CA PHE A 49 -0.70 -26.06 -12.91
C PHE A 49 -0.84 -27.35 -12.10
N ASP A 50 -1.68 -27.38 -11.07
CA ASP A 50 -1.85 -28.52 -10.18
C ASP A 50 -3.02 -29.42 -10.62
N ASN A 51 -2.72 -30.35 -11.53
CA ASN A 51 -3.70 -31.35 -12.00
C ASN A 51 -4.12 -32.36 -10.93
N SER A 52 -3.39 -32.45 -9.81
CA SER A 52 -3.64 -33.41 -8.73
C SER A 52 -4.53 -32.86 -7.62
N ILE A 53 -4.88 -31.58 -7.64
CA ILE A 53 -5.69 -30.98 -6.58
C ILE A 53 -7.07 -31.66 -6.43
N ALA A 54 -7.65 -32.13 -7.54
CA ALA A 54 -8.94 -32.81 -7.53
C ALA A 54 -8.84 -34.24 -7.01
N SER A 55 -7.67 -34.89 -7.02
CA SER A 55 -7.50 -36.28 -6.58
C SER A 55 -6.86 -36.41 -5.21
N ASP A 56 -6.04 -35.44 -4.79
CA ASP A 56 -5.26 -35.48 -3.56
C ASP A 56 -5.92 -34.63 -2.44
N PRO A 57 -6.44 -35.26 -1.37
CA PRO A 57 -7.10 -34.55 -0.26
C PRO A 57 -6.12 -33.66 0.55
N GLU A 58 -4.85 -34.03 0.63
CA GLU A 58 -3.85 -33.26 1.37
C GLU A 58 -3.55 -31.94 0.65
N ARG A 59 -3.41 -31.98 -0.68
CA ARG A 59 -3.29 -30.76 -1.49
C ARG A 59 -4.50 -29.85 -1.30
N ARG A 60 -5.73 -30.37 -1.36
CA ARG A 60 -6.94 -29.56 -1.13
C ARG A 60 -6.91 -28.88 0.24
N TYR A 61 -6.47 -29.60 1.28
CA TYR A 61 -6.32 -29.04 2.61
C TYR A 61 -5.35 -27.84 2.62
N PHE A 62 -4.18 -27.95 1.98
CA PHE A 62 -3.22 -26.85 1.90
C PHE A 62 -3.74 -25.64 1.11
N TYR A 63 -4.50 -25.86 0.02
CA TYR A 63 -5.15 -24.76 -0.70
C TYR A 63 -6.25 -24.09 0.13
N GLY A 64 -7.05 -24.87 0.86
CA GLY A 64 -8.05 -24.32 1.79
C GLY A 64 -7.39 -23.52 2.92
N LEU A 65 -6.28 -24.01 3.48
CA LEU A 65 -5.53 -23.32 4.52
C LEU A 65 -4.95 -22.00 3.99
N SER A 66 -4.31 -21.99 2.82
CA SER A 66 -3.77 -20.75 2.23
C SER A 66 -4.88 -19.73 1.95
N GLN A 67 -6.02 -20.16 1.42
CA GLN A 67 -7.20 -19.30 1.24
C GLN A 67 -7.73 -18.73 2.57
N SER A 68 -7.75 -19.53 3.64
CA SER A 68 -8.20 -19.05 4.96
C SER A 68 -7.26 -17.98 5.54
N ILE A 69 -5.95 -18.09 5.30
CA ILE A 69 -4.96 -17.10 5.71
C ILE A 69 -5.13 -15.82 4.89
N GLU A 70 -5.36 -15.92 3.57
CA GLU A 70 -5.67 -14.78 2.69
C GLU A 70 -6.88 -13.99 3.21
N LEU A 71 -8.01 -14.67 3.45
CA LEU A 71 -9.24 -14.06 3.97
C LEU A 71 -9.04 -13.40 5.34
N THR A 72 -8.21 -14.01 6.19
CA THR A 72 -7.87 -13.44 7.49
C THR A 72 -7.08 -12.14 7.33
N CYS A 73 -6.10 -12.12 6.43
CA CYS A 73 -5.32 -10.91 6.11
C CYS A 73 -6.22 -9.80 5.53
N GLU A 74 -7.11 -10.13 4.59
CA GLU A 74 -8.07 -9.18 4.01
C GLU A 74 -8.99 -8.57 5.08
N THR A 75 -9.51 -9.39 5.98
CA THR A 75 -10.35 -8.95 7.10
C THR A 75 -9.59 -7.99 8.03
N LEU A 76 -8.32 -8.29 8.34
CA LEU A 76 -7.49 -7.41 9.16
C LEU A 76 -7.21 -6.07 8.47
N ILE A 77 -6.90 -6.10 7.18
CA ILE A 77 -6.69 -4.88 6.38
C ILE A 77 -7.95 -4.01 6.37
N ALA A 78 -9.12 -4.62 6.16
CA ALA A 78 -10.40 -3.92 6.17
C ALA A 78 -10.66 -3.24 7.53
N ARG A 79 -10.42 -3.95 8.64
CA ARG A 79 -10.52 -3.40 10.00
C ARG A 79 -9.57 -2.23 10.23
N PHE A 80 -8.30 -2.37 9.85
CA PHE A 80 -7.34 -1.27 10.02
C PHE A 80 -7.70 -0.04 9.19
N ARG A 81 -8.22 -0.22 7.97
CA ARG A 81 -8.70 0.90 7.15
C ARG A 81 -9.90 1.61 7.79
N ALA A 82 -10.86 0.85 8.32
CA ALA A 82 -12.01 1.41 9.03
C ALA A 82 -11.59 2.19 10.30
N GLU A 83 -10.67 1.64 11.09
CA GLU A 83 -10.11 2.32 12.26
C GLU A 83 -9.36 3.60 11.88
N GLU A 84 -8.59 3.59 10.79
CA GLU A 84 -7.88 4.77 10.30
C GLU A 84 -8.85 5.86 9.83
N GLN A 85 -9.92 5.49 9.11
CA GLN A 85 -10.97 6.41 8.68
C GLN A 85 -11.70 7.03 9.88
N GLU A 86 -12.05 6.22 10.88
CA GLU A 86 -12.69 6.72 12.10
C GLU A 86 -11.76 7.67 12.86
N ARG A 87 -10.46 7.37 12.94
CA ARG A 87 -9.47 8.28 13.52
C ARG A 87 -9.40 9.61 12.78
N LYS A 88 -9.42 9.60 11.44
CA LYS A 88 -9.45 10.82 10.61
C LYS A 88 -10.74 11.62 10.86
N ARG A 89 -11.90 10.95 10.92
CA ARG A 89 -13.19 11.58 11.21
C ARG A 89 -13.21 12.25 12.59
N ARG A 90 -12.67 11.59 13.62
CA ARG A 90 -12.52 12.17 14.97
C ARG A 90 -11.59 13.38 14.98
N ALA A 91 -10.46 13.30 14.28
CA ALA A 91 -9.53 14.42 14.16
C ALA A 91 -10.17 15.61 13.45
N GLN A 92 -10.89 15.38 12.35
CA GLN A 92 -11.62 16.43 11.63
C GLN A 92 -12.71 17.05 12.51
N LYS A 93 -13.51 16.24 13.21
CA LYS A 93 -14.52 16.74 14.16
C LYS A 93 -13.90 17.60 15.26
N ALA A 94 -12.75 17.18 15.80
CA ALA A 94 -12.03 17.96 16.80
C ALA A 94 -11.50 19.29 16.23
N GLN A 95 -10.98 19.31 15.00
CA GLN A 95 -10.55 20.54 14.34
C GLN A 95 -11.71 21.51 14.10
N VAL A 96 -12.86 21.01 13.64
CA VAL A 96 -14.07 21.82 13.45
C VAL A 96 -14.56 22.40 14.79
N ALA A 97 -14.56 21.61 15.86
CA ALA A 97 -14.93 22.09 17.18
C ALA A 97 -13.99 23.19 17.69
N GLN A 98 -12.67 23.02 17.50
CA GLN A 98 -11.67 24.03 17.87
C GLN A 98 -11.84 25.33 17.05
N ALA A 99 -12.12 25.21 15.74
CA ALA A 99 -12.37 26.36 14.89
C ALA A 99 -13.64 27.13 15.31
N ALA A 100 -14.71 26.41 15.64
CA ALA A 100 -15.96 27.00 16.13
C ALA A 100 -15.76 27.74 17.47
N GLU A 101 -14.99 27.15 18.39
CA GLU A 101 -14.65 27.80 19.66
C GLU A 101 -13.81 29.07 19.45
N ALA A 102 -12.79 29.02 18.59
CA ALA A 102 -11.98 30.17 18.24
C ALA A 102 -12.81 31.30 17.60
N GLN A 103 -13.77 30.95 16.74
CA GLN A 103 -14.69 31.91 16.13
C GLN A 103 -15.61 32.55 17.18
N ALA A 104 -16.14 31.77 18.12
CA ALA A 104 -16.97 32.28 19.22
C ALA A 104 -16.17 33.24 20.12
N GLN A 105 -14.92 32.91 20.44
CA GLN A 105 -14.02 33.78 21.21
C GLN A 105 -13.70 35.08 20.44
N ALA A 106 -13.43 35.01 19.14
CA ALA A 106 -13.19 36.18 18.31
C ALA A 106 -14.41 37.10 18.24
N TRP A 107 -15.61 36.52 18.12
CA TRP A 107 -16.88 37.26 18.15
C TRP A 107 -17.11 37.94 19.50
N ALA A 108 -16.92 37.23 20.61
CA ALA A 108 -17.05 37.80 21.95
C ALA A 108 -16.05 38.95 22.19
N ALA A 109 -14.81 38.81 21.72
CA ALA A 109 -13.79 39.87 21.80
C ALA A 109 -14.17 41.10 20.95
N ALA A 110 -14.77 40.90 19.76
CA ALA A 110 -15.26 41.98 18.92
C ALA A 110 -16.40 42.76 19.60
N GLN A 111 -17.35 42.05 20.23
CA GLN A 111 -18.43 42.68 20.99
C GLN A 111 -17.91 43.48 22.18
N ALA A 112 -16.94 42.94 22.94
CA ALA A 112 -16.33 43.65 24.06
C ALA A 112 -15.62 44.95 23.61
N ARG A 113 -14.92 44.93 22.46
CA ARG A 113 -14.29 46.13 21.88
C ARG A 113 -15.31 47.18 21.46
N ALA A 114 -16.44 46.76 20.88
CA ALA A 114 -17.51 47.68 20.50
C ALA A 114 -18.10 48.41 21.71
N GLN A 115 -18.26 47.71 22.84
CA GLN A 115 -18.76 48.32 24.08
C GLN A 115 -17.74 49.26 24.74
N ALA A 116 -16.45 48.93 24.71
CA ALA A 116 -15.39 49.79 25.25
C ALA A 116 -15.17 51.09 24.44
N GLY A 117 -15.51 51.09 23.14
CA GLY A 117 -15.36 52.25 22.25
C GLY A 117 -16.47 53.30 22.35
N ALA A 118 -17.59 53.03 23.03
CA ALA A 118 -18.75 53.91 23.08
C ALA A 118 -18.60 55.14 24.00
N GLY A 119 -17.43 55.34 24.63
CA GLY A 119 -17.18 56.43 25.58
C GLY A 119 -16.24 57.55 25.10
N ALA A 120 -15.66 57.45 23.90
CA ALA A 120 -14.80 58.53 23.38
C ALA A 120 -15.63 59.47 22.49
N PRO A 121 -15.84 60.74 22.87
CA PRO A 121 -16.50 61.70 22.00
C PRO A 121 -15.65 61.92 20.74
N GLN A 122 -16.15 61.45 19.60
CA GLN A 122 -15.62 61.79 18.29
C GLN A 122 -15.83 63.29 18.06
N ALA A 123 -14.81 64.09 18.32
CA ALA A 123 -14.70 65.43 17.78
C ALA A 123 -14.42 65.32 16.28
N GLY A 124 -15.49 65.44 15.48
CA GLY A 124 -15.50 66.03 14.14
C GLY A 124 -14.42 65.59 13.15
N ALA A 125 -14.57 64.42 12.54
CA ALA A 125 -14.10 64.18 11.18
C ALA A 125 -15.00 63.13 10.53
N ALA A 126 -15.93 63.59 9.69
CA ALA A 126 -16.84 62.70 8.96
C ALA A 126 -16.03 61.75 8.07
N PRO A 127 -16.18 60.42 8.22
CA PRO A 127 -15.60 59.48 7.26
C PRO A 127 -16.45 59.51 5.99
N LEU A 128 -15.83 59.85 4.87
CA LEU A 128 -16.36 59.57 3.53
C LEU A 128 -16.62 58.07 3.45
N PHE A 129 -17.89 57.68 3.49
CA PHE A 129 -18.33 56.31 3.25
C PHE A 129 -17.94 55.93 1.82
N ALA A 130 -16.82 55.24 1.67
CA ALA A 130 -16.57 54.44 0.49
C ALA A 130 -17.55 53.27 0.55
N GLU A 131 -18.57 53.34 -0.29
CA GLU A 131 -19.57 52.31 -0.54
C GLU A 131 -18.85 51.05 -1.06
N VAL A 132 -18.43 50.19 -0.14
CA VAL A 132 -17.95 48.85 -0.48
C VAL A 132 -19.19 48.05 -0.86
N LYS A 133 -19.48 48.02 -2.16
CA LYS A 133 -20.39 47.08 -2.80
C LYS A 133 -20.00 45.68 -2.32
N ALA A 134 -20.79 45.14 -1.39
CA ALA A 134 -20.68 43.74 -1.00
C ALA A 134 -21.05 42.92 -2.24
N GLU A 135 -20.06 42.30 -2.88
CA GLU A 135 -20.35 41.21 -3.80
C GLU A 135 -21.06 40.11 -2.97
N PRO A 136 -22.21 39.59 -3.43
CA PRO A 136 -22.86 38.49 -2.77
C PRO A 136 -21.87 37.32 -2.76
N VAL A 137 -21.32 37.02 -1.59
CA VAL A 137 -20.61 35.78 -1.36
C VAL A 137 -21.67 34.71 -1.56
N ASP A 138 -21.59 34.02 -2.71
CA ASP A 138 -22.41 32.86 -2.98
C ASP A 138 -22.30 31.95 -1.76
N ASP A 139 -23.43 31.84 -1.07
CA ASP A 139 -23.69 30.94 0.03
C ASP A 139 -23.76 29.54 -0.59
N ALA A 140 -22.62 29.08 -1.12
CA ALA A 140 -22.34 27.69 -1.41
C ALA A 140 -22.18 27.01 -0.06
N MET A 141 -23.29 26.93 0.68
CA MET A 141 -23.54 25.87 1.63
C MET A 141 -23.19 24.59 0.88
N VAL A 142 -22.03 24.01 1.22
CA VAL A 142 -21.67 22.67 0.79
C VAL A 142 -22.79 21.79 1.34
N LYS A 143 -23.78 21.49 0.50
CA LYS A 143 -24.87 20.59 0.84
C LYS A 143 -24.20 19.29 1.23
N MET A 144 -24.38 18.91 2.49
CA MET A 144 -23.86 17.67 3.06
C MET A 144 -24.70 16.47 2.56
N GLU A 145 -25.17 16.54 1.31
CA GLU A 145 -26.08 15.57 0.66
C GLU A 145 -25.35 14.76 -0.43
N ASP A 146 -24.11 15.10 -0.80
CA ASP A 146 -23.33 14.38 -1.83
C ASP A 146 -22.28 13.42 -1.24
N ILE A 147 -22.49 12.92 -0.02
CA ILE A 147 -21.76 11.73 0.44
C ILE A 147 -22.62 10.54 0.00
N ASP A 148 -22.34 10.02 -1.19
CA ASP A 148 -22.92 8.77 -1.71
C ASP A 148 -22.78 7.67 -0.65
N GLU A 149 -23.89 7.37 0.03
CA GLU A 149 -24.02 6.28 1.02
C GLU A 149 -24.22 4.92 0.32
N ASP A 150 -24.18 4.89 -1.03
CA ASP A 150 -24.66 3.81 -1.88
C ASP A 150 -23.53 3.02 -2.57
N ALA A 151 -22.47 2.61 -1.85
CA ALA A 151 -21.44 1.79 -2.50
C ALA A 151 -20.62 0.85 -1.60
N TYR A 152 -21.13 0.33 -0.48
CA TYR A 152 -20.56 -0.90 0.09
C TYR A 152 -21.62 -1.76 0.76
N ASP A 153 -22.42 -2.41 -0.08
CA ASP A 153 -23.24 -3.56 0.31
C ASP A 153 -22.29 -4.75 0.55
N ASN A 154 -21.61 -4.74 1.71
CA ASN A 154 -20.87 -5.89 2.22
C ASN A 154 -21.85 -6.79 2.97
N THR A 155 -22.81 -7.37 2.25
CA THR A 155 -23.47 -8.58 2.76
C THR A 155 -22.39 -9.66 2.93
N PRO A 156 -22.16 -10.17 4.15
CA PRO A 156 -21.24 -11.28 4.33
C PRO A 156 -21.73 -12.46 3.48
N ILE A 157 -20.87 -12.99 2.61
CA ILE A 157 -21.14 -14.23 1.89
C ILE A 157 -21.49 -15.28 2.95
N SER A 158 -22.74 -15.73 2.97
CA SER A 158 -23.20 -16.79 3.86
C SER A 158 -22.47 -18.08 3.48
N ASN A 159 -21.92 -18.79 4.48
CA ASN A 159 -21.19 -20.05 4.34
C ASN A 159 -21.96 -21.16 3.59
N GLU A 160 -23.25 -21.01 3.32
CA GLU A 160 -24.08 -22.01 2.65
C GLU A 160 -23.95 -22.03 1.11
N GLN A 161 -23.30 -21.04 0.48
CA GLN A 161 -23.03 -21.08 -0.97
C GLN A 161 -21.74 -21.82 -1.37
N PHE A 162 -21.01 -22.40 -0.40
CA PHE A 162 -19.67 -22.96 -0.63
C PHE A 162 -19.66 -24.42 -1.13
N LEU A 163 -20.80 -25.11 -1.20
CA LEU A 163 -20.83 -26.57 -1.43
C LEU A 163 -21.33 -27.04 -2.81
N ASP A 164 -21.68 -26.15 -3.75
CA ASP A 164 -22.40 -26.57 -4.98
C ASP A 164 -21.74 -26.24 -6.33
N PHE A 165 -20.41 -26.12 -6.39
CA PHE A 165 -19.72 -26.05 -7.69
C PHE A 165 -19.18 -27.42 -8.12
N GLY A 166 -20.00 -28.07 -8.94
CA GLY A 166 -19.82 -29.41 -9.49
C GLY A 166 -18.55 -29.63 -10.31
N MET A 167 -18.04 -30.85 -10.16
CA MET A 167 -16.92 -31.43 -10.88
C MET A 167 -17.25 -31.62 -12.37
N GLY A 168 -16.57 -30.88 -13.24
CA GLY A 168 -16.45 -31.19 -14.66
C GLY A 168 -15.07 -31.77 -14.95
N THR A 169 -15.01 -33.05 -15.35
CA THR A 169 -13.78 -33.70 -15.83
C THR A 169 -13.40 -33.20 -17.23
N PRO A 170 -12.11 -33.07 -17.54
CA PRO A 170 -11.64 -33.79 -18.72
C PRO A 170 -10.27 -34.47 -18.58
N ASN A 171 -10.30 -35.72 -19.04
CA ASN A 171 -9.30 -36.63 -19.59
C ASN A 171 -7.90 -36.11 -20.03
N THR A 172 -6.90 -36.86 -19.53
CA THR A 172 -5.69 -37.44 -20.19
C THR A 172 -4.80 -36.58 -21.10
N SER A 173 -3.53 -36.42 -20.71
CA SER A 173 -2.41 -37.29 -21.15
C SER A 173 -1.13 -36.98 -20.35
N GLN A 174 -0.39 -38.04 -20.02
CA GLN A 174 0.77 -38.09 -19.14
C GLN A 174 2.03 -37.54 -19.81
N ASP A 175 2.86 -36.83 -19.03
CA ASP A 175 4.32 -36.91 -19.14
C ASP A 175 4.92 -36.85 -17.73
N VAL A 176 5.64 -37.91 -17.38
CA VAL A 176 6.20 -38.17 -16.04
C VAL A 176 7.62 -37.60 -16.01
N ILE A 177 7.88 -36.57 -15.21
CA ILE A 177 9.24 -36.11 -14.91
C ILE A 177 9.53 -36.48 -13.46
N ASN A 178 10.39 -37.49 -13.28
CA ASN A 178 10.99 -37.81 -11.98
C ASN A 178 12.05 -36.76 -11.65
N LEU A 179 11.84 -35.99 -10.58
CA LEU A 179 12.87 -35.18 -9.94
C LEU A 179 13.13 -35.78 -8.56
N SER A 180 14.33 -36.33 -8.40
CA SER A 180 14.86 -36.91 -7.17
C SER A 180 15.17 -35.83 -6.14
N ASP A 181 14.82 -36.12 -4.89
CA ASP A 181 15.07 -35.36 -3.69
C ASP A 181 16.58 -35.25 -3.37
N ASP A 182 17.06 -34.03 -3.12
CA ASP A 182 18.41 -33.74 -2.62
C ASP A 182 18.27 -32.96 -1.30
N ASP A 183 18.49 -33.67 -0.20
CA ASP A 183 18.48 -33.18 1.17
C ASP A 183 19.72 -32.30 1.43
N SER A 184 19.53 -30.98 1.55
CA SER A 184 20.61 -30.06 1.96
C SER A 184 20.26 -29.33 3.26
N ASP A 185 20.97 -29.71 4.32
CA ASP A 185 20.94 -29.13 5.67
C ASP A 185 21.25 -27.61 5.66
N GLY A 186 20.23 -26.82 5.99
CA GLY A 186 20.28 -25.36 6.01
C GLY A 186 21.06 -24.78 7.20
N ILE A 187 22.30 -24.34 6.96
CA ILE A 187 23.03 -23.43 7.84
C ILE A 187 22.45 -22.02 7.70
N PRO A 188 22.10 -21.31 8.80
CA PRO A 188 21.54 -19.96 8.71
C PRO A 188 22.62 -18.94 8.30
N VAL A 189 22.54 -18.48 7.06
CA VAL A 189 23.43 -17.43 6.52
C VAL A 189 23.03 -16.07 7.12
N PRO A 190 23.98 -15.28 7.67
CA PRO A 190 23.69 -13.95 8.19
C PRO A 190 23.26 -13.00 7.07
N ILE A 191 22.04 -12.45 7.21
CA ILE A 191 21.45 -11.47 6.29
C ILE A 191 22.29 -10.18 6.31
N ARG A 192 23.17 -10.03 5.33
CA ARG A 192 23.88 -8.77 5.07
C ARG A 192 22.87 -7.80 4.46
N ARG A 193 22.66 -6.66 5.14
CA ARG A 193 21.82 -5.57 4.60
C ARG A 193 22.43 -5.09 3.26
N PRO A 194 21.66 -5.05 2.16
CA PRO A 194 22.18 -4.57 0.89
C PRO A 194 22.56 -3.10 1.01
N ARG A 195 23.82 -2.78 0.69
CA ARG A 195 24.27 -1.39 0.50
C ARG A 195 23.47 -0.82 -0.67
N GLY A 196 22.94 0.40 -0.49
CA GLY A 196 21.93 0.99 -1.37
C GLY A 196 22.21 0.77 -2.87
N LEU A 197 21.18 0.32 -3.58
CA LEU A 197 21.17 0.18 -5.04
C LEU A 197 21.50 1.53 -5.67
N SER A 198 22.77 1.76 -6.03
CA SER A 198 23.16 2.92 -6.82
C SER A 198 22.67 2.72 -8.24
N VAL A 199 21.48 3.25 -8.52
CA VAL A 199 20.93 3.27 -9.88
C VAL A 199 21.81 4.19 -10.71
N LYS A 200 22.49 3.63 -11.73
CA LYS A 200 23.21 4.44 -12.71
C LYS A 200 22.21 5.39 -13.37
N THR A 201 22.63 6.63 -13.53
CA THR A 201 21.77 7.68 -14.06
C THR A 201 21.40 7.41 -15.53
N LEU A 202 20.17 7.76 -15.93
CA LEU A 202 19.58 7.43 -17.23
C LEU A 202 19.66 8.60 -18.21
N ASN A 203 19.82 8.29 -19.49
CA ASN A 203 19.87 9.24 -20.58
C ASN A 203 18.69 9.01 -21.54
N CYS A 204 18.06 10.09 -22.01
CA CYS A 204 16.97 10.00 -22.97
C CYS A 204 17.49 9.60 -24.36
N PRO A 205 16.87 8.63 -25.05
CA PRO A 205 17.25 8.31 -26.43
C PRO A 205 16.77 9.34 -27.47
N ARG A 206 15.86 10.25 -27.09
CA ARG A 206 15.21 11.22 -28.00
C ARG A 206 15.73 12.65 -27.87
N CYS A 207 16.43 12.99 -26.78
CA CYS A 207 16.94 14.34 -26.54
C CYS A 207 18.23 14.31 -25.72
N THR A 208 18.81 15.49 -25.47
CA THR A 208 20.07 15.66 -24.73
C THR A 208 19.93 15.54 -23.21
N ALA A 209 18.74 15.23 -22.69
CA ALA A 209 18.54 15.04 -21.26
C ALA A 209 19.33 13.82 -20.76
N THR A 210 20.19 14.05 -19.77
CA THR A 210 21.04 13.02 -19.17
C THR A 210 20.90 13.03 -17.65
N ASN A 211 21.47 12.01 -17.03
CA ASN A 211 21.61 11.90 -15.59
C ASN A 211 20.30 11.80 -14.77
N MET A 212 19.23 11.25 -15.35
CA MET A 212 17.92 11.16 -14.69
C MET A 212 17.81 9.89 -13.82
N ASN A 213 17.15 10.00 -12.68
CA ASN A 213 16.67 8.81 -11.97
C ASN A 213 15.50 8.17 -12.74
N ILE A 214 15.13 6.93 -12.40
CA ILE A 214 14.11 6.18 -13.15
C ILE A 214 12.75 6.88 -13.15
N SER A 215 12.32 7.43 -12.02
CA SER A 215 11.07 8.19 -11.92
C SER A 215 11.08 9.44 -12.81
N ALA A 216 12.18 10.18 -12.81
CA ALA A 216 12.38 11.36 -13.66
C ALA A 216 12.44 10.98 -15.14
N PHE A 217 13.05 9.85 -15.49
CA PHE A 217 13.11 9.35 -16.86
C PHE A 217 11.72 8.96 -17.39
N VAL A 218 10.92 8.21 -16.62
CA VAL A 218 9.55 7.85 -17.01
C VAL A 218 8.70 9.11 -17.18
N LYS A 219 8.79 10.04 -16.24
CA LYS A 219 8.09 11.33 -16.33
C LYS A 219 8.55 12.14 -17.56
N HIS A 220 9.85 12.22 -17.80
CA HIS A 220 10.44 12.90 -18.96
C HIS A 220 9.92 12.34 -20.30
N LEU A 221 9.89 11.02 -20.45
CA LEU A 221 9.34 10.38 -21.66
C LEU A 221 7.85 10.68 -21.85
N THR A 222 7.09 10.68 -20.76
CA THR A 222 5.65 10.93 -20.79
C THR A 222 5.35 12.39 -21.15
N ASP A 223 6.01 13.33 -20.48
CA ASP A 223 5.71 14.76 -20.57
C ASP A 223 6.25 15.39 -21.87
N LEU A 224 7.51 15.11 -22.22
CA LEU A 224 8.18 15.77 -23.35
C LEU A 224 8.09 15.00 -24.66
N HIS A 225 8.00 13.67 -24.59
CA HIS A 225 8.00 12.81 -25.78
C HIS A 225 6.66 12.09 -26.01
N ARG A 226 5.68 12.25 -25.11
CA ARG A 226 4.36 11.59 -25.18
C ARG A 226 4.47 10.07 -25.43
N THR A 227 5.51 9.46 -24.87
CA THR A 227 5.88 8.06 -25.08
C THR A 227 6.09 7.35 -23.74
N THR A 228 6.16 6.02 -23.77
CA THR A 228 6.42 5.20 -22.58
C THR A 228 7.71 4.40 -22.78
N PRO A 229 8.38 3.96 -21.70
CA PRO A 229 9.57 3.11 -21.82
C PRO A 229 9.34 1.88 -22.71
N VAL A 230 8.14 1.30 -22.64
CA VAL A 230 7.74 0.15 -23.46
C VAL A 230 7.70 0.51 -24.95
N LYS A 231 7.12 1.66 -25.31
CA LYS A 231 7.05 2.15 -26.69
C LYS A 231 8.43 2.50 -27.26
N GLU A 232 9.30 3.06 -26.44
CA GLU A 232 10.70 3.37 -26.82
C GLU A 232 11.61 2.13 -26.83
N LYS A 233 11.05 0.93 -26.63
CA LYS A 233 11.80 -0.33 -26.59
C LYS A 233 12.96 -0.24 -25.59
N VAL A 234 12.73 0.36 -24.43
CA VAL A 234 13.71 0.44 -23.36
C VAL A 234 13.54 -0.79 -22.47
N ALA A 235 14.62 -1.52 -22.21
CA ALA A 235 14.63 -2.64 -21.28
C ALA A 235 15.50 -2.33 -20.06
N PHE A 236 15.08 -2.85 -18.90
CA PHE A 236 15.84 -2.80 -17.66
C PHE A 236 16.56 -4.14 -17.48
N LEU A 237 17.83 -4.12 -17.12
CA LEU A 237 18.71 -5.28 -16.96
C LEU A 237 19.22 -5.32 -15.51
N CYS A 238 18.92 -6.38 -14.72
CA CYS A 238 19.65 -6.65 -13.46
C CYS A 238 21.07 -7.13 -13.83
N GLY A 239 22.06 -6.81 -13.01
CA GLY A 239 23.44 -7.28 -13.15
C GLY A 239 23.62 -8.81 -13.24
N CYS A 240 22.59 -9.61 -12.91
CA CYS A 240 22.56 -11.06 -13.12
C CYS A 240 22.10 -11.50 -14.53
N SER A 241 21.91 -10.56 -15.46
CA SER A 241 21.38 -10.78 -16.81
C SER A 241 19.86 -10.93 -16.94
N PHE A 242 19.09 -10.79 -15.85
CA PHE A 242 17.63 -10.72 -15.96
C PHE A 242 17.18 -9.44 -16.66
N THR A 243 16.39 -9.57 -17.73
CA THR A 243 15.85 -8.44 -18.51
C THR A 243 14.35 -8.35 -18.35
N GLY A 244 13.83 -7.13 -18.18
CA GLY A 244 12.39 -6.88 -18.13
C GLY A 244 12.05 -5.54 -18.77
N THR A 245 10.84 -5.46 -19.35
CA THR A 245 10.29 -4.20 -19.89
C THR A 245 9.64 -3.36 -18.80
N ASN A 246 9.25 -3.98 -17.69
CA ASN A 246 8.67 -3.32 -16.54
C ASN A 246 9.73 -3.08 -15.46
N TYR A 247 9.98 -1.82 -15.13
CA TYR A 247 10.92 -1.46 -14.07
C TYR A 247 10.56 -2.10 -12.72
N THR A 248 9.28 -2.22 -12.40
CA THR A 248 8.81 -2.78 -11.12
C THR A 248 9.25 -4.23 -10.96
N GLU A 249 9.19 -5.01 -12.04
CA GLU A 249 9.62 -6.41 -12.05
C GLU A 249 11.14 -6.52 -11.92
N VAL A 250 11.90 -5.74 -12.70
CA VAL A 250 13.36 -5.75 -12.62
C VAL A 250 13.86 -5.25 -11.28
N ARG A 251 13.15 -4.29 -10.65
CA ARG A 251 13.45 -3.83 -9.30
C ARG A 251 13.16 -4.88 -8.24
N ARG A 252 12.02 -5.57 -8.34
CA ARG A 252 11.69 -6.69 -7.44
C ARG A 252 12.76 -7.78 -7.55
N HIS A 253 13.14 -8.11 -8.77
CA HIS A 253 14.25 -9.02 -9.03
C HIS A 253 15.57 -8.48 -8.46
N ALA A 254 15.92 -7.20 -8.66
CA ALA A 254 17.11 -6.52 -8.12
C ALA A 254 17.25 -6.63 -6.60
N LEU A 255 16.14 -6.52 -5.88
CA LEU A 255 16.10 -6.65 -4.43
C LEU A 255 16.44 -8.09 -3.98
N ASN A 256 16.05 -9.09 -4.77
CA ASN A 256 16.34 -10.51 -4.51
C ASN A 256 17.72 -10.93 -5.06
N CYS A 257 18.16 -10.40 -6.22
CA CYS A 257 19.47 -10.69 -6.84
C CYS A 257 20.63 -9.90 -6.19
N HIS A 258 20.36 -8.94 -5.30
CA HIS A 258 21.35 -8.00 -4.71
C HIS A 258 22.24 -7.29 -5.74
N ASN A 259 21.73 -7.06 -6.95
CA ASN A 259 22.50 -6.54 -8.07
C ASN A 259 21.94 -5.20 -8.57
N THR A 260 22.78 -4.44 -9.25
CA THR A 260 22.41 -3.13 -9.81
C THR A 260 21.56 -3.28 -11.07
N ILE A 261 20.74 -2.26 -11.34
CA ILE A 261 19.90 -2.19 -12.55
C ILE A 261 20.57 -1.24 -13.53
N THR A 262 20.73 -1.70 -14.77
CA THR A 262 21.15 -0.90 -15.91
C THR A 262 20.01 -0.80 -16.91
N VAL A 263 19.99 0.27 -17.70
CA VAL A 263 19.01 0.43 -18.78
C VAL A 263 19.73 0.21 -20.09
N ILE A 264 19.17 -0.64 -20.93
CA ILE A 264 19.68 -0.95 -22.25
C ILE A 264 18.63 -0.61 -23.31
N PRO A 265 19.02 0.03 -24.43
CA PRO A 265 18.15 0.10 -25.58
C PRO A 265 17.93 -1.33 -26.09
N ARG A 266 16.67 -1.74 -26.23
CA ARG A 266 16.34 -3.04 -26.82
C ARG A 266 16.57 -2.90 -28.32
N GLY A 267 17.55 -3.63 -28.84
CA GLY A 267 17.76 -3.73 -30.29
C GLY A 267 16.49 -4.20 -31.01
N PRO A 268 16.41 -4.05 -32.33
CA PRO A 268 15.32 -4.65 -33.10
C PRO A 268 15.28 -6.15 -32.80
N MET A 269 14.15 -6.66 -32.29
CA MET A 269 13.95 -8.11 -32.20
C MET A 269 13.93 -8.63 -33.64
N GLN A 270 14.89 -9.47 -33.98
CA GLN A 270 14.84 -10.30 -35.18
C GLN A 270 13.82 -11.41 -34.97
#